data_AF-A0AB39ZWP7-F1
#
_entry.id   AF-A0AB39ZWP7-F1
#
_cell.length_a   1.000
_cell.length_b   1.000
_cell.length_c   1.000
_cell.angle_alpha   90.00
_cell.angle_beta   90.00
_cell.angle_gamma   90.00
#
_symmetry.space_group_name_H-M   'P 1'
#
loop_
_entity.id
_entity.type
_entity.pdbx_description
1 polymer ?
#
loop_
_entity_poly.entity_id
_entity_poly.type
_entity_poly.pdbx_seq_one_letter_code
_entity_poly.pdbx_strand_id
1 'polypeptide(L)'
;MNFVGEDTESAFRRHQAIVPQVKQAYEEVIGQIFADLSPSDLDSCAAILEEHESSTLDTEQMVNTAQKVMTKIVNDVNQCFFAGNDVDTKLTTLEMLKEHFASHKGKEWNFNSVSPEELTRPLRMNSLDLSIRFMERQLKTQEKELEIAMTKSIENRQRIQDVQAERVKVGHLIKERMAQYQEIKPQLTEIERSINNLHMPPKV
;
A
#
# COMPACT_ATOMS: atom_id res chain seq x y z
N MET A 1 2.29 -19.70 -1.53
CA MET A 1 1.18 -19.48 -2.47
C MET A 1 1.69 -18.54 -3.54
N ASN A 2 2.09 -19.08 -4.69
CA ASN A 2 2.72 -18.31 -5.76
C ASN A 2 1.63 -17.58 -6.52
N PHE A 3 1.52 -16.27 -6.31
CA PHE A 3 0.67 -15.39 -7.11
C PHE A 3 1.37 -15.17 -8.45
N VAL A 4 1.04 -16.02 -9.43
CA VAL A 4 1.25 -15.65 -10.84
C VAL A 4 0.09 -14.73 -11.18
N GLY A 5 0.34 -13.42 -11.05
CA GLY A 5 -0.55 -12.39 -11.54
C GLY A 5 -0.64 -12.52 -13.05
N GLU A 6 -1.70 -13.17 -13.53
CA GLU A 6 -2.22 -12.85 -14.85
C GLU A 6 -2.45 -11.33 -14.87
N ASP A 7 -1.93 -10.65 -15.89
CA ASP A 7 -2.04 -9.20 -16.01
C ASP A 7 -3.52 -8.82 -15.88
N THR A 8 -3.87 -8.16 -14.77
CA THR A 8 -5.26 -7.86 -14.41
C THR A 8 -5.97 -7.11 -15.53
N GLU A 9 -5.21 -6.32 -16.29
CA GLU A 9 -5.69 -5.60 -17.47
C GLU A 9 -6.05 -6.56 -18.63
N SER A 10 -5.24 -7.59 -18.87
CA SER A 10 -5.52 -8.60 -19.89
C SER A 10 -6.77 -9.42 -19.59
N ALA A 11 -6.97 -9.78 -18.32
CA ALA A 11 -8.17 -10.47 -17.85
C ALA A 11 -9.40 -9.55 -17.97
N PHE A 12 -9.28 -8.26 -17.62
CA PHE A 12 -10.35 -7.29 -17.78
C PHE A 12 -10.80 -7.15 -19.23
N ARG A 13 -9.85 -6.98 -20.17
CA ARG A 13 -10.16 -6.85 -21.61
C ARG A 13 -10.88 -8.08 -22.18
N ARG A 14 -10.48 -9.27 -21.76
CA ARG A 14 -11.11 -10.53 -22.19
C ARG A 14 -12.58 -10.61 -21.80
N HIS A 15 -12.95 -10.07 -20.64
CA HIS A 15 -14.32 -10.10 -20.13
C HIS A 15 -15.20 -8.94 -20.61
N GLN A 16 -14.65 -7.90 -21.23
CA GLN A 16 -15.44 -6.77 -21.77
C GLN A 16 -16.50 -7.20 -22.79
N ALA A 17 -16.33 -8.34 -23.45
CA ALA A 17 -17.28 -8.87 -24.43
C ALA A 17 -18.68 -9.17 -23.85
N ILE A 18 -18.83 -9.27 -22.51
CA ILE A 18 -20.14 -9.46 -21.87
C ILE A 18 -21.02 -8.21 -21.94
N VAL A 19 -20.41 -7.02 -21.92
CA VAL A 19 -21.11 -5.73 -21.89
C VAL A 19 -22.07 -5.56 -23.08
N PRO A 20 -21.64 -5.74 -24.35
CA PRO A 20 -22.56 -5.60 -25.49
C PRO A 20 -23.67 -6.66 -25.47
N GLN A 21 -23.40 -7.88 -25.00
CA GLN A 21 -24.42 -8.95 -24.91
C GLN A 21 -25.54 -8.58 -23.93
N VAL A 22 -25.18 -8.03 -22.77
CA VAL A 22 -26.17 -7.58 -21.78
C VAL A 22 -26.94 -6.39 -22.30
N LYS A 23 -26.28 -5.39 -22.92
CA LYS A 23 -26.97 -4.23 -23.50
C LYS A 23 -27.97 -4.65 -24.58
N GLN A 24 -27.56 -5.55 -25.47
CA GLN A 24 -28.45 -6.08 -26.51
C GLN A 24 -29.67 -6.79 -25.90
N ALA A 25 -29.47 -7.63 -24.88
CA ALA A 25 -30.59 -8.30 -24.21
C ALA A 25 -31.58 -7.30 -23.59
N TYR A 26 -31.10 -6.18 -23.02
CA TYR A 26 -31.96 -5.11 -22.55
C TYR A 26 -32.69 -4.39 -23.69
N GLU A 27 -32.01 -4.06 -24.79
CA GLU A 27 -32.63 -3.43 -25.96
C GLU A 27 -33.73 -4.31 -26.57
N GLU A 28 -33.49 -5.62 -26.67
CA GLU A 28 -34.47 -6.60 -27.15
C GLU A 28 -35.72 -6.64 -26.26
N VAL A 29 -35.54 -6.69 -24.94
CA VAL A 29 -36.66 -6.66 -23.98
C VAL A 29 -37.40 -5.33 -24.04
N ILE A 30 -36.68 -4.21 -24.11
CA ILE A 30 -37.29 -2.86 -24.21
C ILE A 30 -38.13 -2.74 -25.48
N GLY A 31 -37.66 -3.29 -26.60
CA GLY A 31 -38.40 -3.33 -27.85
C GLY A 31 -39.77 -4.04 -27.76
N GLN A 32 -39.93 -4.95 -26.80
CA GLN A 32 -41.16 -5.71 -26.60
C GLN A 32 -42.10 -5.11 -25.55
N ILE A 33 -41.67 -4.13 -24.74
CA ILE A 33 -42.47 -3.58 -23.62
C ILE A 33 -43.84 -3.07 -24.07
N PHE A 34 -43.89 -2.47 -25.27
CA PHE A 34 -45.10 -1.86 -25.81
C PHE A 34 -45.69 -2.63 -26.98
N ALA A 35 -45.24 -3.86 -27.24
CA ALA A 35 -45.71 -4.69 -28.36
C ALA A 35 -47.19 -5.05 -28.23
N ASP A 36 -47.70 -5.12 -27.01
CA ASP A 36 -49.12 -5.42 -26.73
C ASP A 36 -50.06 -4.23 -27.01
N LEU A 37 -49.52 -3.02 -27.23
CA LEU A 37 -50.34 -1.85 -27.59
C LEU A 37 -50.84 -2.00 -29.04
N SER A 38 -52.15 -1.97 -29.21
CA SER A 38 -52.83 -2.25 -30.47
C SER A 38 -53.76 -1.10 -30.87
N PRO A 39 -54.05 -0.91 -32.17
CA PRO A 39 -55.04 0.08 -32.62
C PRO A 39 -56.42 -0.10 -31.97
N SER A 40 -56.81 -1.34 -31.65
CA SER A 40 -58.08 -1.66 -30.98
C SER A 40 -58.19 -1.07 -29.58
N ASP A 41 -57.07 -0.78 -28.91
CA ASP A 41 -57.08 -0.14 -27.59
C ASP A 41 -57.63 1.31 -27.66
N LEU A 42 -57.70 1.89 -28.86
CA LEU A 42 -58.22 3.24 -29.11
C LEU A 42 -59.63 3.26 -29.73
N ASP A 43 -60.27 2.10 -29.96
CA ASP A 43 -61.57 2.01 -30.66
C ASP A 43 -62.66 2.83 -29.98
N SER A 44 -62.71 2.81 -28.64
CA SER A 44 -63.69 3.60 -27.87
C SER A 44 -63.45 5.10 -28.03
N CYS A 45 -62.20 5.53 -28.13
CA CYS A 45 -61.85 6.94 -28.35
C CYS A 45 -62.17 7.38 -29.78
N ALA A 46 -61.93 6.52 -30.77
CA ALA A 46 -62.25 6.78 -32.16
C ALA A 46 -63.78 6.95 -32.35
N ALA A 47 -64.59 6.09 -31.74
CA ALA A 47 -66.05 6.17 -31.81
C ALA A 47 -66.61 7.48 -31.24
N ILE A 48 -66.07 7.95 -30.10
CA ILE A 48 -66.48 9.21 -29.46
C ILE A 48 -66.15 10.42 -30.35
N LEU A 49 -64.97 10.43 -30.98
CA LEU A 49 -64.55 11.52 -31.86
C LEU A 49 -65.37 11.57 -33.16
N GLU A 50 -65.72 10.41 -33.71
CA GLU A 50 -66.59 10.33 -34.89
C GLU A 50 -67.99 10.87 -34.59
N GLU A 51 -68.57 10.52 -33.43
CA GLU A 51 -69.91 10.96 -33.01
C GLU A 51 -70.00 12.47 -32.75
N HIS A 52 -68.98 13.06 -32.10
CA HIS A 52 -69.04 14.45 -31.64
C HIS A 52 -68.38 15.46 -32.58
N GLU A 53 -67.35 15.07 -33.32
CA GLU A 53 -66.51 16.00 -34.10
C GLU A 53 -66.50 15.69 -35.61
N SER A 54 -67.19 14.62 -36.06
CA SER A 54 -67.16 14.17 -37.47
C SER A 54 -65.73 13.97 -38.01
N SER A 55 -64.81 13.63 -37.11
CA SER A 55 -63.38 13.48 -37.39
C SER A 55 -62.96 12.02 -37.19
N THR A 56 -62.20 11.49 -38.14
CA THR A 56 -61.69 10.11 -38.07
C THR A 56 -60.30 10.08 -37.43
N LEU A 57 -60.13 9.25 -36.40
CA LEU A 57 -58.86 9.04 -35.72
C LEU A 57 -58.04 7.95 -36.42
N ASP A 58 -56.81 8.25 -36.84
CA ASP A 58 -55.87 7.24 -37.33
C ASP A 58 -55.21 6.52 -36.14
N THR A 59 -55.90 5.49 -35.64
CA THR A 59 -55.46 4.70 -34.48
C THR A 59 -54.16 3.93 -34.75
N GLU A 60 -53.93 3.51 -36.00
CA GLU A 60 -52.70 2.81 -36.39
C GLU A 60 -51.49 3.74 -36.34
N GLN A 61 -51.59 4.95 -36.90
CA GLN A 61 -50.52 5.95 -36.83
C GLN A 61 -50.25 6.37 -35.38
N MET A 62 -51.29 6.56 -34.56
CA MET A 62 -51.15 6.96 -33.17
C MET A 62 -50.44 5.89 -32.33
N VAL A 63 -50.86 4.63 -32.43
CA VAL A 63 -50.24 3.52 -31.69
C VAL A 63 -48.80 3.31 -32.11
N ASN A 64 -48.52 3.30 -33.43
CA ASN A 64 -47.15 3.20 -33.93
C ASN A 64 -46.25 4.34 -33.46
N THR A 65 -46.78 5.56 -33.40
CA THR A 65 -46.05 6.73 -32.90
C THR A 65 -45.81 6.62 -31.39
N ALA A 66 -46.83 6.23 -30.63
CA ALA A 66 -46.74 6.04 -29.20
C ALA A 66 -45.70 4.96 -28.84
N GLN A 67 -45.76 3.79 -29.48
CA GLN A 67 -44.77 2.72 -29.31
C GLN A 67 -43.35 3.24 -29.59
N LYS A 68 -43.12 3.91 -30.72
CA LYS A 68 -41.80 4.47 -31.06
C LYS A 68 -41.29 5.45 -30.01
N VAL A 69 -42.14 6.39 -29.57
CA VAL A 69 -41.77 7.42 -28.59
C VAL A 69 -41.49 6.80 -27.23
N MET A 70 -42.37 5.93 -26.75
CA MET A 70 -42.22 5.28 -25.44
C MET A 70 -41.00 4.36 -25.40
N THR A 71 -40.80 3.52 -26.43
CA THR A 71 -39.61 2.66 -26.56
C THR A 71 -38.33 3.50 -26.58
N LYS A 72 -38.33 4.63 -27.30
CA LYS A 72 -37.18 5.55 -27.31
C LYS A 72 -36.88 6.11 -25.91
N ILE A 73 -37.90 6.58 -25.20
CA ILE A 73 -37.73 7.13 -23.84
C ILE A 73 -37.14 6.08 -22.90
N VAL A 74 -37.64 4.84 -22.94
CA VAL A 74 -37.12 3.76 -22.10
C VAL A 74 -35.67 3.43 -22.47
N ASN A 75 -35.32 3.41 -23.76
CA ASN A 75 -33.94 3.24 -24.20
C ASN A 75 -33.02 4.36 -23.72
N ASP A 76 -33.46 5.62 -23.79
CA ASP A 76 -32.68 6.77 -23.30
C ASP A 76 -32.44 6.67 -21.78
N VAL A 77 -33.46 6.27 -21.02
CA VAL A 77 -33.34 6.01 -19.57
C VAL A 77 -32.38 4.85 -19.29
N ASN A 78 -32.47 3.77 -20.06
CA ASN A 78 -31.58 2.62 -19.93
C ASN A 78 -30.12 3.00 -20.21
N GLN A 79 -29.85 3.77 -21.26
CA GLN A 79 -28.50 4.26 -21.56
C GLN A 79 -27.95 5.13 -20.42
N CYS A 80 -28.76 6.04 -19.88
CA CYS A 80 -28.41 6.83 -18.71
C CYS A 80 -28.12 5.97 -17.48
N PHE A 81 -28.87 4.88 -17.27
CA PHE A 81 -28.62 3.94 -16.18
C PHE A 81 -27.27 3.24 -16.33
N PHE A 82 -26.96 2.71 -17.51
CA PHE A 82 -25.69 2.03 -17.78
C PHE A 82 -24.49 2.95 -17.58
N ALA A 83 -24.55 4.15 -18.15
CA ALA A 83 -23.48 5.14 -18.03
C ALA A 83 -23.36 5.71 -16.60
N GLY A 84 -24.49 6.10 -16.00
CA GLY A 84 -24.52 6.74 -14.68
C GLY A 84 -24.12 5.81 -13.53
N ASN A 85 -24.26 4.49 -13.70
CA ASN A 85 -23.90 3.51 -12.67
C ASN A 85 -22.61 2.75 -12.96
N ASP A 86 -21.87 3.10 -14.01
CA ASP A 86 -20.65 2.39 -14.42
C ASP A 86 -20.88 0.87 -14.53
N VAL A 87 -21.99 0.50 -15.16
CA VAL A 87 -22.44 -0.90 -15.25
C VAL A 87 -21.45 -1.74 -16.06
N ASP A 88 -20.87 -1.16 -17.12
CA ASP A 88 -19.90 -1.82 -17.99
C ASP A 88 -18.68 -2.33 -17.20
N THR A 89 -18.10 -1.47 -16.35
CA THR A 89 -16.97 -1.83 -15.50
C THR A 89 -17.38 -2.86 -14.47
N LYS A 90 -18.53 -2.67 -13.79
CA LYS A 90 -19.02 -3.59 -12.76
C LYS A 90 -19.30 -4.99 -13.31
N LEU A 91 -19.92 -5.10 -14.49
CA LEU A 91 -20.16 -6.38 -15.15
C LEU A 91 -18.85 -7.08 -15.50
N THR A 92 -17.90 -6.34 -16.07
CA THR A 92 -16.59 -6.89 -16.43
C THR A 92 -15.82 -7.37 -15.20
N THR A 93 -15.81 -6.56 -14.12
CA THR A 93 -15.20 -6.93 -12.84
C THR A 93 -15.87 -8.15 -12.23
N LEU A 94 -17.20 -8.27 -12.32
CA LEU A 94 -17.93 -9.42 -11.79
C LEU A 94 -17.54 -10.72 -12.51
N GLU A 95 -17.40 -10.70 -13.83
CA GLU A 95 -16.92 -11.87 -14.57
C GLU A 95 -15.47 -12.23 -14.24
N MET A 96 -14.59 -11.23 -14.08
CA MET A 96 -13.23 -11.47 -13.58
C MET A 96 -13.22 -12.12 -12.19
N LEU A 97 -14.04 -11.62 -11.25
CA LEU A 97 -14.13 -12.18 -9.90
C LEU A 97 -14.67 -13.61 -9.93
N LYS A 98 -15.67 -13.90 -10.78
CA LYS A 98 -16.20 -15.26 -10.95
C LYS A 98 -15.13 -16.23 -11.46
N GLU A 99 -14.30 -15.80 -12.40
CA GLU A 99 -13.17 -16.61 -12.87
C GLU A 99 -12.11 -16.79 -11.78
N HIS A 100 -11.68 -15.69 -11.14
CA HIS A 100 -10.65 -15.71 -10.12
C HIS A 100 -11.01 -16.62 -8.94
N PHE A 101 -12.28 -16.62 -8.55
CA PHE A 101 -12.79 -17.44 -7.45
C PHE A 101 -13.51 -18.71 -7.91
N ALA A 102 -13.36 -19.14 -9.18
CA ALA A 102 -14.04 -20.32 -9.71
C ALA A 102 -13.77 -21.60 -8.89
N SER A 103 -12.58 -21.73 -8.30
CA SER A 103 -12.19 -22.83 -7.41
C SER A 103 -12.98 -22.89 -6.09
N HIS A 104 -13.72 -21.84 -5.76
CA HIS A 104 -14.55 -21.73 -4.57
C HIS A 104 -16.03 -21.97 -4.85
N LYS A 105 -16.40 -22.30 -6.10
CA LYS A 105 -17.78 -22.58 -6.49
C LYS A 105 -18.37 -23.73 -5.64
N GLY A 106 -19.58 -23.52 -5.11
CA GLY A 106 -20.29 -24.51 -4.28
C GLY A 106 -19.91 -24.48 -2.79
N LYS A 107 -19.00 -23.60 -2.36
CA LYS A 107 -18.79 -23.35 -0.93
C LYS A 107 -19.88 -22.43 -0.42
N GLU A 108 -20.56 -22.83 0.66
CA GLU A 108 -21.52 -21.97 1.35
C GLU A 108 -20.78 -20.85 2.09
N TRP A 109 -20.65 -19.71 1.43
CA TRP A 109 -20.21 -18.49 2.10
C TRP A 109 -21.44 -17.71 2.53
N ASN A 110 -22.01 -18.07 3.68
CA ASN A 110 -23.21 -17.41 4.17
C ASN A 110 -22.84 -16.13 4.92
N PHE A 111 -22.55 -15.07 4.16
CA PHE A 111 -22.23 -13.75 4.70
C PHE A 111 -23.30 -13.22 5.67
N ASN A 112 -24.57 -13.60 5.45
CA ASN A 112 -25.71 -13.11 6.22
C ASN A 112 -25.94 -13.88 7.53
N SER A 113 -25.35 -15.06 7.72
CA SER A 113 -25.52 -15.88 8.94
C SER A 113 -24.35 -15.80 9.91
N VAL A 114 -23.29 -15.09 9.54
CA VAL A 114 -22.02 -15.02 10.28
C VAL A 114 -21.93 -13.67 10.99
N SER A 115 -21.47 -13.65 12.25
CA SER A 115 -21.36 -12.38 12.99
C SER A 115 -20.30 -11.47 12.36
N PRO A 116 -20.40 -10.13 12.54
CA PRO A 116 -19.35 -9.21 12.10
C PRO A 116 -17.96 -9.56 12.66
N GLU A 117 -17.87 -10.10 13.89
CA GLU A 117 -16.58 -10.54 14.42
C GLU A 117 -15.99 -11.70 13.62
N GLU A 118 -16.81 -12.69 13.24
CA GLU A 118 -16.34 -13.85 12.48
C GLU A 118 -15.97 -13.47 11.05
N LEU A 119 -16.75 -12.61 10.40
CA LEU A 119 -16.44 -12.06 9.08
C LEU A 119 -15.11 -11.31 9.05
N THR A 120 -14.82 -10.54 10.10
CA THR A 120 -13.59 -9.72 10.19
C THR A 120 -12.40 -10.44 10.83
N ARG A 121 -12.60 -11.64 11.39
CA ARG A 121 -11.53 -12.41 12.05
C ARG A 121 -10.32 -12.65 11.14
N PRO A 122 -10.46 -13.06 9.87
CA PRO A 122 -9.31 -13.28 9.00
C PRO A 122 -8.45 -12.02 8.79
N LEU A 123 -9.10 -10.86 8.64
CA LEU A 123 -8.41 -9.57 8.47
C LEU A 123 -7.62 -9.19 9.73
N ARG A 124 -8.24 -9.35 10.91
CA ARG A 124 -7.59 -9.08 12.20
C ARG A 124 -6.40 -10.02 12.44
N MET A 125 -6.56 -11.31 12.16
CA MET A 125 -5.46 -12.28 12.30
C MET A 125 -4.30 -11.96 11.35
N ASN A 126 -4.58 -11.56 10.10
CA ASN A 126 -3.53 -11.14 9.16
C ASN A 126 -2.80 -9.88 9.64
N SER A 127 -3.53 -8.88 10.18
CA SER A 127 -2.92 -7.68 10.76
C SER A 127 -2.01 -7.99 11.95
N LEU A 128 -2.42 -8.92 12.82
CA LEU A 128 -1.60 -9.40 13.93
C LEU A 128 -0.34 -10.12 13.42
N ASP A 129 -0.47 -11.00 12.42
CA ASP A 129 0.69 -11.70 11.82
C ASP A 129 1.71 -10.72 11.25
N LEU A 130 1.26 -9.69 10.52
CA LEU A 130 2.14 -8.63 10.02
C LEU A 130 2.85 -7.87 11.13
N SER A 131 2.14 -7.57 12.22
CA SER A 131 2.70 -6.88 13.39
C SER A 131 3.75 -7.72 14.09
N ILE A 132 3.52 -9.03 14.24
CA ILE A 132 4.47 -9.98 14.81
C ILE A 132 5.75 -10.01 13.95
N ARG A 133 5.63 -10.20 12.63
CA ARG A 133 6.78 -10.22 11.73
C ARG A 133 7.59 -8.93 11.76
N PHE A 134 6.92 -7.79 11.92
CA PHE A 134 7.60 -6.51 12.09
C PHE A 134 8.41 -6.47 13.39
N MET A 135 7.81 -6.86 14.52
CA MET A 135 8.49 -6.90 15.81
C MET A 135 9.67 -7.87 15.81
N GLU A 136 9.53 -9.04 15.19
CA GLU A 136 10.63 -10.01 15.05
C GLU A 136 11.83 -9.43 14.29
N ARG A 137 11.57 -8.68 13.20
CA ARG A 137 12.65 -8.01 12.45
C ARG A 137 13.33 -6.92 13.28
N GLN A 138 12.57 -6.16 14.06
CA GLN A 138 13.11 -5.14 14.96
C GLN A 138 14.00 -5.77 16.03
N LEU A 139 13.53 -6.83 16.69
CA LEU A 139 14.31 -7.55 17.69
C LEU A 139 15.62 -8.08 17.12
N LYS A 140 15.58 -8.70 15.94
CA LYS A 140 16.79 -9.20 15.26
C LYS A 140 17.80 -8.09 14.94
N THR A 141 17.29 -6.89 14.63
CA THR A 141 18.14 -5.72 14.36
C THR A 141 18.79 -5.23 15.64
N GLN A 142 18.01 -5.09 16.71
CA GLN A 142 18.49 -4.67 18.04
C GLN A 142 19.51 -5.65 18.62
N GLU A 143 19.30 -6.96 18.44
CA GLU A 143 20.24 -7.99 18.87
C GLU A 143 21.60 -7.81 18.21
N LYS A 144 21.62 -7.57 16.89
CA LYS A 144 22.85 -7.31 16.14
C LYS A 144 23.54 -6.01 16.57
N GLU A 145 22.77 -4.94 16.79
CA GLU A 145 23.31 -3.66 17.26
C GLU A 145 23.91 -3.79 18.66
N LEU A 146 23.27 -4.56 19.53
CA LEU A 146 23.77 -4.84 20.87
C LEU A 146 25.08 -5.65 20.83
N GLU A 147 25.16 -6.67 19.98
CA GLU A 147 26.38 -7.46 19.79
C GLU A 147 27.58 -6.58 19.35
N ILE A 148 27.33 -5.67 18.41
CA ILE A 148 28.33 -4.69 17.95
C ILE A 148 28.74 -3.77 19.10
N ALA A 149 27.78 -3.25 19.88
CA ALA A 149 28.06 -2.36 21.00
C ALA A 149 28.87 -3.06 22.11
N MET A 150 28.55 -4.32 22.42
CA MET A 150 29.28 -5.12 23.41
C MET A 150 30.72 -5.35 22.97
N THR A 151 30.92 -5.73 21.71
CA THR A 151 32.27 -5.92 21.13
C THR A 151 33.12 -4.66 21.25
N LYS A 152 32.57 -3.50 20.85
CA LYS A 152 33.24 -2.20 20.99
C LYS A 152 33.55 -1.85 22.45
N SER A 153 32.67 -2.19 23.38
CA SER A 153 32.88 -1.95 24.82
C SER A 153 34.08 -2.74 25.35
N ILE A 154 34.19 -4.02 24.98
CA ILE A 154 35.29 -4.90 25.37
C ILE A 154 36.62 -4.35 24.82
N GLU A 155 36.67 -4.02 23.53
CA GLU A 155 37.86 -3.44 22.91
C GLU A 155 38.29 -2.14 23.59
N ASN A 156 37.33 -1.26 23.91
CA ASN A 156 37.64 0.00 24.56
C ASN A 156 38.17 -0.18 25.99
N ARG A 157 37.63 -1.15 26.74
CA ARG A 157 38.15 -1.51 28.07
C ARG A 157 39.59 -1.99 27.98
N GLN A 158 39.92 -2.83 27.00
CA GLN A 158 41.29 -3.29 26.79
C GLN A 158 42.23 -2.12 26.50
N ARG A 159 41.84 -1.22 25.58
CA ARG A 159 42.63 -0.02 25.26
C ARG A 159 42.90 0.85 26.49
N ILE A 160 41.89 1.03 27.35
CA ILE A 160 42.06 1.80 28.60
C ILE A 160 43.07 1.12 29.52
N GLN A 161 43.02 -0.21 29.65
CA GLN A 161 43.98 -0.97 30.45
C GLN A 161 45.41 -0.83 29.90
N ASP A 162 45.58 -0.93 28.58
CA ASP A 162 46.87 -0.79 27.91
C ASP A 162 47.46 0.61 28.13
N VAL A 163 46.65 1.66 27.93
CA VAL A 163 47.05 3.05 28.19
C VAL A 163 47.43 3.26 29.66
N GLN A 164 46.68 2.67 30.59
CA GLN A 164 46.99 2.78 32.01
C GLN A 164 48.30 2.07 32.36
N ALA A 165 48.57 0.90 31.77
CA ALA A 165 49.83 0.19 31.95
C ALA A 165 51.03 1.00 31.41
N GLU A 166 50.90 1.59 30.21
CA GLU A 166 51.92 2.46 29.64
C GLU A 166 52.15 3.72 30.49
N ARG A 167 51.07 4.34 30.99
CA ARG A 167 51.17 5.47 31.91
C ARG A 167 51.98 5.12 33.16
N VAL A 168 51.77 3.94 33.74
CA VAL A 168 52.54 3.48 34.90
C VAL A 168 54.01 3.30 34.53
N LYS A 169 54.32 2.65 33.40
CA LYS A 169 55.71 2.46 32.93
C LYS A 169 56.44 3.79 32.71
N VAL A 170 55.83 4.70 31.95
CA VAL A 170 56.39 6.04 31.70
C VAL A 170 56.56 6.81 32.99
N GLY A 171 55.61 6.71 33.92
CA GLY A 171 55.72 7.33 35.25
C GLY A 171 56.92 6.83 36.05
N HIS A 172 57.26 5.53 35.96
CA HIS A 172 58.46 4.98 36.60
C HIS A 172 59.73 5.50 35.92
N LEU A 173 59.78 5.49 34.59
CA LEU A 173 60.94 5.96 33.83
C LEU A 173 61.24 7.45 34.12
N ILE A 174 60.21 8.29 34.21
CA ILE A 174 60.38 9.71 34.56
C ILE A 174 60.98 9.85 35.96
N LYS A 175 60.48 9.10 36.95
CA LYS A 175 61.01 9.13 38.32
C LYS A 175 62.49 8.72 38.37
N GLU A 176 62.85 7.66 37.66
CA GLU A 176 64.23 7.19 37.56
C GLU A 176 65.15 8.26 36.93
N ARG A 177 64.73 8.84 35.81
CA ARG A 177 65.48 9.92 35.14
C ARG A 177 65.61 11.17 36.01
N MET A 178 64.57 11.53 36.75
CA MET A 178 64.62 12.64 37.70
C MET A 178 65.60 12.38 38.83
N ALA A 179 65.64 11.16 39.37
CA ALA A 179 66.61 10.77 40.40
C ALA A 179 68.06 10.84 39.86
N GLN A 180 68.32 10.27 38.67
CA GLN A 180 69.62 10.36 37.99
C GLN A 180 70.03 11.82 37.77
N TYR A 181 69.11 12.67 37.32
CA TYR A 181 69.38 14.09 37.14
C TYR A 181 69.71 14.78 38.46
N GLN A 182 68.98 14.49 39.55
CA GLN A 182 69.27 15.04 40.87
C GLN A 182 70.64 14.62 41.40
N GLU A 183 71.10 13.41 41.09
CA GLU A 183 72.43 12.91 41.46
C GLU A 183 73.56 13.59 40.67
N ILE A 184 73.37 13.83 39.37
CA ILE A 184 74.39 14.40 38.47
C ILE A 184 74.41 15.95 38.53
N LYS A 185 73.30 16.58 38.93
CA LYS A 185 73.15 18.05 39.01
C LYS A 185 74.27 18.76 39.81
N PRO A 186 74.72 18.27 40.99
CA PRO A 186 75.81 18.90 41.72
C PRO A 186 77.13 18.89 40.94
N GLN A 187 77.44 17.77 40.27
CA GLN A 187 78.65 17.62 39.45
C GLN A 187 78.62 18.57 38.26
N LEU A 188 77.47 18.69 37.59
CA LEU A 188 77.27 19.66 36.51
C LEU A 188 77.47 21.11 37.00
N THR A 189 76.94 21.43 38.18
CA THR A 189 77.08 22.77 38.79
C THR A 189 78.54 23.06 39.17
N GLU A 190 79.29 22.05 39.60
CA GLU A 190 80.71 22.16 39.94
C GLU A 190 81.60 22.33 38.70
N ILE A 191 81.30 21.60 37.63
CA ILE A 191 81.94 21.79 36.31
C ILE A 191 81.67 23.21 35.80
N GLU A 192 80.41 23.67 35.84
CA GLU A 192 80.02 25.02 35.42
C GLU A 192 80.74 26.11 36.24
N ARG A 193 80.83 25.94 37.57
CA ARG A 193 81.59 26.84 38.44
C ARG A 193 83.08 26.85 38.11
N SER A 194 83.66 25.68 37.82
CA SER A 194 85.08 25.55 37.48
C SER A 194 85.41 26.23 36.15
N ILE A 195 84.55 26.07 35.15
CA ILE A 195 84.67 26.75 33.85
C ILE A 195 84.56 28.28 34.03
N ASN A 196 83.58 28.75 34.80
CA ASN A 196 83.43 30.19 35.07
C ASN A 196 84.62 30.78 35.83
N ASN A 197 85.21 30.03 36.76
CA ASN A 197 86.41 30.44 37.49
C ASN A 197 87.67 30.45 36.60
N LEU A 198 87.77 29.55 35.62
CA LEU A 198 88.85 29.54 34.60
C LEU A 198 88.77 30.73 33.63
N HIS A 199 87.60 31.38 33.51
CA HIS A 199 87.39 32.55 32.65
C HIS A 199 87.39 33.89 33.40
N MET A 200 87.60 33.88 34.73
CA MET A 200 87.79 35.10 35.53
C MET A 200 89.29 35.42 35.65
N PRO A 201 89.78 36.60 35.21
CA PRO A 201 91.18 36.96 35.35
C PRO A 201 91.57 37.11 36.84
N PRO A 202 92.83 36.83 37.22
CA PRO A 202 93.27 36.94 38.61
C PRO A 202 93.10 38.39 39.08
N LYS A 203 92.44 38.57 40.23
CA LYS A 203 92.35 39.86 40.91
C LYS A 203 93.75 40.24 41.41
N VAL A 204 94.29 41.33 40.88
CA VAL A 204 95.40 42.11 41.46
C VAL A 204 94.84 42.99 42.57
#